data_AF-A0A4R4K9C9-F1
#
_entry.id   AF-A0A4R4K9C9-F1
#
_cell.length_a   1.000
_cell.length_b   1.000
_cell.length_c   1.000
_cell.angle_alpha   90.00
_cell.angle_beta   90.00
_cell.angle_gamma   90.00
#
_symmetry.space_group_name_H-M   'P 1'
#
loop_
_entity.id
_entity.type
_entity.pdbx_description
1 polymer ?
#
loop_
_entity_poly.entity_id
_entity_poly.type
_entity_poly.pdbx_seq_one_letter_code
_entity_poly.pdbx_strand_id
1 'polypeptide(L)'
;MKKSRRWPYYLLGVLVILYLIGRFSDKPKDQIDNPVVSEAAAIPTEKESQVKEQKPTKRKFFAADFGHAWPLIGIESGEVYCVEKAIVFRADQGGQVYALNGWANSYGRSNNFDWRPIGDVQTVGKDVSFLLEAGKELCSSDSEIQNVER
;
A
#
# COMPACT_ATOMS: atom_id res chain seq x y z
N MET A 1 26.26 5.34 -46.61
CA MET A 1 24.93 5.85 -46.21
C MET A 1 23.99 4.67 -45.95
N LYS A 2 23.65 4.35 -44.70
CA LYS A 2 22.71 3.26 -44.35
C LYS A 2 21.40 3.88 -43.85
N LYS A 3 20.31 3.76 -44.64
CA LYS A 3 18.95 4.19 -44.26
C LYS A 3 18.33 3.16 -43.33
N SER A 4 18.11 3.54 -42.07
CA SER A 4 17.41 2.74 -41.06
C SER A 4 15.90 2.80 -41.31
N ARG A 5 15.30 1.71 -41.79
CA ARG A 5 13.84 1.54 -41.90
C ARG A 5 13.34 0.80 -40.65
N ARG A 6 12.83 1.53 -39.66
CA ARG A 6 12.14 0.98 -38.48
C ARG A 6 10.90 1.81 -38.14
N TRP A 7 9.95 1.91 -39.07
CA TRP A 7 8.69 2.65 -38.88
C TRP A 7 7.52 1.86 -39.48
N PRO A 8 7.05 0.80 -38.81
CA PRO A 8 5.60 0.65 -38.75
C PRO A 8 5.01 0.14 -37.42
N TYR A 9 5.82 -0.31 -36.45
CA TYR A 9 5.29 -1.02 -35.27
C TYR A 9 4.63 -0.12 -34.21
N TYR A 10 4.93 1.19 -34.21
CA TYR A 10 4.38 2.11 -33.20
C TYR A 10 2.91 2.48 -33.45
N LEU A 11 2.43 2.45 -34.70
CA LEU A 11 1.04 2.83 -35.02
C LEU A 11 0.03 1.72 -34.67
N LEU A 12 0.43 0.46 -34.71
CA LEU A 12 -0.45 -0.67 -34.38
C LEU A 12 -0.68 -0.82 -32.86
N GLY A 13 0.30 -0.46 -32.02
CA GLY A 13 0.18 -0.59 -30.56
C GLY A 13 -0.82 0.37 -29.92
N VAL A 14 -0.97 1.59 -30.45
CA VAL A 14 -1.84 2.63 -29.88
C VAL A 14 -3.33 2.30 -30.05
N LEU A 15 -3.71 1.65 -31.15
CA LEU A 15 -5.11 1.29 -31.43
C LEU A 15 -5.66 0.22 -30.47
N VAL A 16 -4.82 -0.71 -30.00
CA VAL A 16 -5.23 -1.76 -29.06
C VAL A 16 -5.52 -1.19 -27.67
N ILE A 17 -4.75 -0.19 -27.23
CA ILE A 17 -4.92 0.44 -25.91
C ILE A 17 -6.23 1.23 -25.85
N LEU A 18 -6.58 1.97 -26.92
CA LEU A 18 -7.84 2.73 -26.97
C LEU A 18 -9.09 1.82 -26.97
N TYR A 19 -9.01 0.61 -27.57
CA TYR A 19 -10.12 -0.33 -27.57
C TYR A 19 -10.42 -0.91 -26.17
N LEU A 20 -9.39 -1.09 -25.33
CA LEU A 20 -9.56 -1.66 -23.98
C LEU A 20 -10.15 -0.67 -22.98
N ILE A 21 -9.90 0.63 -23.12
CA ILE A 21 -10.43 1.65 -22.20
C ILE A 21 -11.95 1.88 -22.43
N GLY A 22 -12.45 1.64 -23.64
CA GLY A 22 -13.87 1.83 -23.98
C GLY A 22 -14.84 0.78 -23.42
N ARG A 23 -14.36 -0.32 -22.81
CA ARG A 23 -15.20 -1.43 -22.33
C ARG A 23 -15.58 -1.37 -20.84
N PHE A 24 -15.16 -0.34 -20.10
CA PHE A 24 -15.32 -0.28 -18.63
C PHE A 24 -16.28 0.79 -18.10
N SER A 25 -17.20 1.31 -18.92
CA SER A 25 -18.22 2.28 -18.49
C SER A 25 -19.64 1.77 -18.73
N ASP A 26 -20.05 0.73 -18.00
CA ASP A 26 -21.46 0.44 -17.76
C ASP A 26 -21.76 0.72 -16.28
N LYS A 27 -22.42 1.85 -16.04
CA LYS A 27 -22.99 2.23 -14.73
C LYS A 27 -24.22 1.37 -14.41
N PRO A 28 -24.51 1.13 -13.12
CA PRO A 28 -25.68 0.35 -12.71
C PRO A 28 -26.99 1.13 -12.96
N LYS A 29 -28.01 0.42 -13.45
CA LYS A 29 -29.38 0.92 -13.60
C LYS A 29 -30.19 0.52 -12.37
N ASP A 30 -30.84 1.53 -11.78
CA ASP A 30 -31.79 1.43 -10.69
C ASP A 30 -32.93 0.44 -10.96
N GLN A 31 -33.29 -0.37 -9.97
CA GLN A 31 -34.65 -0.90 -9.83
C GLN A 31 -34.98 -1.08 -8.34
N ILE A 32 -35.81 -0.16 -7.84
CA ILE A 32 -36.42 -0.21 -6.51
C ILE A 32 -37.74 -0.95 -6.68
N ASP A 33 -37.80 -2.21 -6.26
CA ASP A 33 -39.05 -2.91 -6.00
C ASP A 33 -39.29 -2.92 -4.49
N ASN A 34 -40.21 -2.08 -4.03
CA ASN A 34 -40.80 -2.17 -2.70
C ASN A 34 -41.86 -3.28 -2.70
N PRO A 35 -41.81 -4.22 -1.76
CA PRO A 35 -43.05 -4.82 -1.29
C PRO A 35 -43.31 -4.48 0.18
N VAL A 36 -44.48 -3.85 0.36
CA VAL A 36 -45.54 -4.16 1.31
C VAL A 36 -45.14 -4.30 2.78
N VAL A 37 -45.57 -3.29 3.54
CA VAL A 37 -45.70 -3.28 5.00
C VAL A 37 -46.46 -4.53 5.47
N SER A 38 -45.78 -5.39 6.23
CA SER A 38 -46.40 -6.28 7.20
C SER A 38 -45.74 -6.06 8.56
N GLU A 39 -46.49 -5.30 9.35
CA GLU A 39 -46.63 -5.32 10.79
C GLU A 39 -46.24 -6.66 11.45
N ALA A 40 -45.26 -6.63 12.36
CA ALA A 40 -45.41 -7.12 13.73
C ALA A 40 -44.05 -7.19 14.48
N ALA A 41 -44.16 -6.90 15.78
CA ALA A 41 -43.32 -7.37 16.88
C ALA A 41 -41.99 -6.63 17.17
N ALA A 42 -42.03 -5.98 18.34
CA ALA A 42 -40.93 -5.45 19.12
C ALA A 42 -39.75 -6.43 19.30
N ILE A 43 -38.51 -5.92 19.25
CA ILE A 43 -37.40 -6.12 20.20
C ILE A 43 -36.44 -4.93 20.01
N PRO A 44 -35.98 -4.23 21.08
CA PRO A 44 -34.92 -3.25 20.97
C PRO A 44 -33.60 -4.01 20.76
N THR A 45 -32.92 -3.79 19.63
CA THR A 45 -31.54 -4.24 19.48
C THR A 45 -30.71 -3.05 19.06
N GLU A 46 -30.32 -2.31 20.09
CA GLU A 46 -29.01 -1.69 20.21
C GLU A 46 -27.94 -2.75 19.85
N LYS A 47 -27.58 -2.81 18.58
CA LYS A 47 -26.28 -3.31 18.14
C LYS A 47 -25.74 -2.29 17.17
N GLU A 48 -25.31 -1.18 17.75
CA GLU A 48 -24.18 -0.43 17.25
C GLU A 48 -23.06 -1.44 17.01
N SER A 49 -23.00 -1.95 15.78
CA SER A 49 -21.87 -2.73 15.30
C SER A 49 -20.70 -1.77 15.30
N GLN A 50 -19.98 -1.73 16.42
CA GLN A 50 -18.61 -1.28 16.47
C GLN A 50 -17.85 -2.19 15.50
N VAL A 51 -17.84 -1.80 14.23
CA VAL A 51 -16.80 -2.21 13.30
C VAL A 51 -15.53 -1.73 13.97
N LYS A 52 -14.83 -2.63 14.68
CA LYS A 52 -13.45 -2.40 15.10
C LYS A 52 -12.74 -1.97 13.83
N GLU A 53 -12.43 -0.68 13.75
CA GLU A 53 -11.68 -0.10 12.65
C GLU A 53 -10.38 -0.90 12.56
N GLN A 54 -10.31 -1.82 11.59
CA GLN A 54 -9.14 -2.66 11.39
C GLN A 54 -8.02 -1.71 10.98
N LYS A 55 -7.17 -1.36 11.95
CA LYS A 55 -5.97 -0.58 11.69
C LYS A 55 -5.17 -1.34 10.62
N PRO A 56 -4.75 -0.66 9.53
CA PRO A 56 -4.10 -1.34 8.43
C PRO A 56 -2.78 -1.96 8.91
N THR A 57 -2.47 -3.20 8.55
CA THR A 57 -1.20 -3.88 8.89
C THR A 57 -0.01 -3.36 8.07
N LYS A 58 -0.32 -2.62 7.00
CA LYS A 58 0.65 -1.99 6.10
C LYS A 58 0.16 -0.61 5.70
N ARG A 59 1.08 0.33 5.53
CA ARG A 59 0.75 1.68 5.05
C ARG A 59 1.53 1.99 3.78
N LYS A 60 0.79 2.38 2.75
CA LYS A 60 1.38 2.73 1.45
C LYS A 60 1.73 4.22 1.41
N PHE A 61 2.85 4.52 0.76
CA PHE A 61 3.38 5.87 0.60
C PHE A 61 3.75 6.10 -0.85
N PHE A 62 3.48 7.32 -1.34
CA PHE A 62 3.82 7.75 -2.69
C PHE A 62 4.61 9.05 -2.62
N ALA A 63 5.68 9.17 -3.41
CA ALA A 63 6.47 10.39 -3.51
C ALA A 63 5.61 11.60 -3.91
N ALA A 64 4.57 11.40 -4.72
CA ALA A 64 3.64 12.44 -5.14
C ALA A 64 2.89 13.10 -3.97
N ASP A 65 2.63 12.37 -2.88
CA ASP A 65 1.91 12.90 -1.71
C ASP A 65 2.78 13.83 -0.85
N PHE A 66 4.11 13.67 -0.92
CA PHE A 66 5.08 14.39 -0.09
C PHE A 66 5.91 15.42 -0.87
N GLY A 67 5.95 15.31 -2.20
CA GLY A 67 6.74 16.19 -3.06
C GLY A 67 8.20 16.23 -2.62
N HIS A 68 8.68 17.42 -2.26
CA HIS A 68 10.06 17.64 -1.81
C HIS A 68 10.40 17.01 -0.44
N ALA A 69 9.39 16.65 0.37
CA ALA A 69 9.60 15.97 1.63
C ALA A 69 9.85 14.46 1.46
N TRP A 70 9.70 13.92 0.24
CA TRP A 70 9.99 12.52 -0.03
C TRP A 70 11.50 12.24 0.07
N PRO A 71 11.95 11.36 0.98
CA PRO A 71 13.37 11.26 1.29
C PRO A 71 14.10 10.31 0.35
N LEU A 72 13.41 9.46 -0.42
CA LEU A 72 14.02 8.36 -1.17
C LEU A 72 14.22 8.73 -2.65
N ILE A 73 15.49 8.84 -3.08
CA ILE A 73 15.81 9.14 -4.48
C ILE A 73 15.57 7.90 -5.35
N GLY A 74 14.85 8.08 -6.46
CA GLY A 74 14.63 7.03 -7.46
C GLY A 74 13.62 5.94 -7.03
N ILE A 75 12.90 6.16 -5.93
CA ILE A 75 11.79 5.30 -5.49
C ILE A 75 10.53 6.16 -5.47
N GLU A 76 9.53 5.81 -6.28
CA GLU A 76 8.28 6.59 -6.39
C GLU A 76 7.23 6.18 -5.36
N SER A 77 7.25 4.92 -4.91
CA SER A 77 6.28 4.41 -3.93
C SER A 77 6.77 3.16 -3.21
N GLY A 78 6.13 2.84 -2.11
CA GLY A 78 6.31 1.58 -1.39
C GLY A 78 5.40 1.44 -0.18
N GLU A 79 5.55 0.34 0.52
CA GLU A 79 4.80 0.03 1.72
C GLU A 79 5.70 -0.04 2.96
N VAL A 80 5.29 0.63 4.03
CA VAL A 80 5.82 0.40 5.37
C VAL A 80 4.99 -0.69 6.03
N TYR A 81 5.65 -1.65 6.65
CA TYR A 81 4.99 -2.67 7.45
C TYR A 81 5.87 -3.10 8.63
N CYS A 82 5.23 -3.71 9.62
CA CYS A 82 5.92 -4.30 10.76
C CYS A 82 6.01 -5.82 10.61
N VAL A 83 7.13 -6.39 11.03
CA VAL A 83 7.27 -7.83 11.26
C VAL A 83 7.90 -8.00 12.63
N GLU A 84 7.17 -8.57 13.59
CA GLU A 84 7.56 -8.60 15.01
C GLU A 84 7.77 -7.18 15.57
N LYS A 85 9.02 -6.69 15.57
CA LYS A 85 9.41 -5.32 15.93
C LYS A 85 10.27 -4.65 14.85
N ALA A 86 10.45 -5.34 13.73
CA ALA A 86 11.21 -4.87 12.58
C ALA A 86 10.31 -3.96 11.75
N ILE A 87 10.68 -2.69 11.69
CA ILE A 87 10.02 -1.72 10.80
C ILE A 87 10.79 -1.71 9.49
N VAL A 88 10.09 -2.04 8.41
CA VAL A 88 10.67 -2.15 7.08
C VAL A 88 9.84 -1.37 6.07
N PHE A 89 10.52 -0.89 5.03
CA PHE A 89 9.91 -0.28 3.86
C PHE A 89 10.25 -1.13 2.63
N ARG A 90 9.23 -1.60 1.92
CA ARG A 90 9.41 -2.31 0.64
C ARG A 90 9.08 -1.37 -0.50
N ALA A 91 10.07 -1.08 -1.32
CA ALA A 91 9.88 -0.31 -2.55
C ALA A 91 9.04 -1.13 -3.54
N ASP A 92 8.03 -0.50 -4.14
CA ASP A 92 7.23 -1.14 -5.19
C ASP A 92 8.11 -1.41 -6.43
N GLN A 93 9.03 -0.49 -6.71
CA GLN A 93 10.00 -0.64 -7.79
C GLN A 93 11.12 -1.59 -7.37
N GLY A 94 11.23 -2.72 -8.09
CA GLY A 94 12.27 -3.73 -7.84
C GLY A 94 12.05 -4.59 -6.60
N GLY A 95 11.07 -4.28 -5.75
CA GLY A 95 10.70 -5.11 -4.60
C GLY A 95 11.71 -5.11 -3.45
N GLN A 96 12.74 -4.26 -3.51
CA GLN A 96 13.79 -4.18 -2.49
C GLN A 96 13.20 -3.76 -1.14
N VAL A 97 13.58 -4.48 -0.10
CA VAL A 97 13.19 -4.19 1.28
C VAL A 97 14.32 -3.43 1.98
N TYR A 98 13.95 -2.36 2.67
CA TYR A 98 14.84 -1.50 3.42
C TYR A 98 14.47 -1.52 4.92
N ALA A 99 15.47 -1.77 5.76
CA ALA A 99 15.35 -1.74 7.20
C ALA A 99 15.35 -0.28 7.71
N LEU A 100 14.23 0.16 8.28
CA LEU A 100 14.05 1.53 8.77
C LEU A 100 14.55 1.73 10.21
N ASN A 101 14.63 0.67 11.02
CA ASN A 101 15.15 0.73 12.40
C ASN A 101 16.30 -0.26 12.64
N GLY A 102 17.00 -0.10 13.78
CA GLY A 102 18.11 -0.98 14.16
C GLY A 102 17.69 -2.44 14.34
N TRP A 103 16.48 -2.68 14.87
CA TRP A 103 15.97 -4.04 15.04
C TRP A 103 15.76 -4.76 13.71
N ALA A 104 15.20 -4.08 12.69
CA ALA A 104 15.02 -4.65 11.36
C ALA A 104 16.36 -5.03 10.72
N ASN A 105 17.41 -4.23 10.90
CA ASN A 105 18.75 -4.57 10.41
C ASN A 105 19.28 -5.86 11.06
N SER A 106 19.18 -5.98 12.38
CA SER A 106 19.62 -7.17 13.10
C SER A 106 18.77 -8.39 12.76
N TYR A 107 17.44 -8.25 12.74
CA TYR A 107 16.49 -9.33 12.44
C TYR A 107 16.65 -9.85 11.01
N GLY A 108 16.81 -8.95 10.03
CA GLY A 108 17.07 -9.33 8.64
C GLY A 108 18.35 -10.13 8.49
N ARG A 109 19.44 -9.70 9.12
CA ARG A 109 20.72 -10.43 9.11
C ARG A 109 20.63 -11.80 9.76
N SER A 110 20.02 -11.90 10.94
CA SER A 110 19.90 -13.17 11.67
C SER A 110 19.06 -14.22 10.92
N ASN A 111 18.11 -13.77 10.08
CA ASN A 111 17.24 -14.65 9.29
C ASN A 111 17.66 -14.79 7.82
N ASN A 112 18.82 -14.25 7.42
CA ASN A 112 19.30 -14.24 6.04
C ASN A 112 18.33 -13.60 5.03
N PHE A 113 17.59 -12.57 5.44
CA PHE A 113 16.79 -11.77 4.52
C PHE A 113 17.66 -10.74 3.79
N ASP A 114 17.37 -10.51 2.51
CA ASP A 114 18.02 -9.48 1.70
C ASP A 114 17.45 -8.07 2.00
N TRP A 115 17.45 -7.68 3.27
CA TRP A 115 17.02 -6.36 3.71
C TRP A 115 18.21 -5.42 3.74
N ARG A 116 18.10 -4.29 3.04
CA ARG A 116 19.17 -3.29 2.99
C ARG A 116 18.98 -2.22 4.07
N PRO A 117 20.05 -1.71 4.70
CA PRO A 117 19.95 -0.51 5.52
C PRO A 117 19.37 0.66 4.72
N ILE A 118 18.45 1.45 5.30
CA ILE A 118 17.94 2.65 4.65
C ILE A 118 19.04 3.69 4.36
N GLY A 119 20.13 3.66 5.13
CA GLY A 119 21.30 4.53 4.94
C GLY A 119 22.06 4.27 3.64
N ASP A 120 21.86 3.12 2.98
CA ASP A 120 22.48 2.79 1.69
C ASP A 120 21.70 3.38 0.50
N VAL A 121 20.49 3.90 0.75
CA VAL A 121 19.71 4.64 -0.24
C VAL A 121 20.18 6.09 -0.22
N GLN A 122 20.43 6.68 -1.38
CA GLN A 122 20.65 8.12 -1.45
C GLN A 122 19.39 8.83 -0.95
N THR A 123 19.50 9.46 0.21
CA THR A 123 18.40 10.21 0.83
C THR A 123 18.67 11.71 0.72
N VAL A 124 17.70 12.46 0.20
CA VAL A 124 17.74 13.92 0.28
C VAL A 124 17.27 14.31 1.67
N GLY A 125 18.09 15.02 2.44
CA GLY A 125 17.69 15.54 3.76
C GLY A 125 17.56 14.50 4.89
N LYS A 126 17.87 13.21 4.66
CA LYS A 126 17.90 12.09 5.63
C LYS A 126 16.63 11.82 6.46
N ASP A 127 15.60 12.65 6.36
CA ASP A 127 14.45 12.53 7.25
C ASP A 127 13.45 11.47 6.76
N VAL A 128 13.67 10.24 7.23
CA VAL A 128 12.73 9.12 7.06
C VAL A 128 11.81 8.97 8.28
N SER A 129 11.74 9.98 9.16
CA SER A 129 11.05 9.86 10.46
C SER A 129 9.56 9.58 10.29
N PHE A 130 8.88 10.17 9.30
CA PHE A 130 7.46 9.89 9.06
C PHE A 130 7.20 8.43 8.64
N LEU A 131 8.11 7.81 7.88
CA LEU A 131 8.04 6.38 7.55
C LEU A 131 8.26 5.53 8.80
N LEU A 132 9.22 5.92 9.64
CA LEU A 132 9.51 5.25 10.90
C LEU A 132 8.36 5.38 11.91
N GLU A 133 7.73 6.55 12.02
CA GLU A 133 6.58 6.80 12.87
C GLU A 133 5.37 5.97 12.46
N ALA A 134 5.04 5.96 11.16
CA ALA A 134 4.02 5.06 10.64
C ALA A 134 4.33 3.60 10.97
N GLY A 135 5.59 3.17 10.83
CA GLY A 135 6.00 1.83 11.23
C GLY A 135 5.81 1.53 12.73
N LYS A 136 6.07 2.51 13.61
CA LYS A 136 5.84 2.36 15.06
C LYS A 136 4.36 2.19 15.38
N GLU A 137 3.49 2.97 14.73
CA GLU A 137 2.03 2.84 14.86
C GLU A 137 1.56 1.44 14.44
N LEU A 138 2.09 0.91 13.34
CA LEU A 138 1.80 -0.44 12.84
C LEU A 138 2.24 -1.52 13.84
N CYS A 139 3.50 -1.48 14.31
CA CYS A 139 4.01 -2.45 15.28
C CYS A 139 3.25 -2.43 16.63
N SER A 140 2.70 -1.26 17.00
CA SER A 140 1.93 -1.12 18.25
C SER A 140 0.54 -1.73 18.09
N SER A 141 -0.05 -1.63 16.90
CA SER A 141 -1.38 -2.15 16.58
C SER A 141 -1.41 -3.68 16.46
N ASP A 142 -0.32 -4.30 15.97
CA ASP A 142 -0.21 -5.76 15.89
C ASP A 142 -0.23 -6.43 17.28
N SER A 143 0.23 -5.74 18.32
CA SER A 143 0.23 -6.25 19.69
C SER A 143 -1.17 -6.28 20.34
N GLU A 144 -2.12 -5.47 19.83
CA GLU A 144 -3.51 -5.49 20.30
C GLU A 144 -4.31 -6.66 19.72
N ILE A 145 -3.98 -7.12 18.51
CA ILE A 145 -4.69 -8.21 17.83
C ILE A 145 -4.33 -9.57 18.44
N GLN A 146 -3.06 -9.78 18.83
CA GLN A 146 -2.61 -11.04 19.44
C GLN A 146 -3.18 -11.31 20.85
N ASN A 147 -3.73 -10.30 21.53
CA ASN A 147 -4.33 -10.45 22.86
C ASN A 147 -5.82 -10.80 22.85
N VAL A 148 -6.46 -10.92 21.68
CA VAL A 148 -7.88 -11.27 21.56
C VAL A 148 -8.10 -12.77 21.32
N GLU A 149 -7.05 -13.53 20.98
CA GLU A 149 -7.12 -14.98 20.73
C GLU A 149 -6.56 -15.87 21.85
N ARG A 150 -6.37 -15.35 23.07
CA ARG A 150 -5.98 -16.16 24.24
C ARG A 150 -7.09 -16.29 25.28
#